data_AF-A0A0G4ARC8-F1
#
_entry.id   AF-A0A0G4ARC8-F1
#
_cell.length_a   1.000
_cell.length_b   1.000
_cell.length_c   1.000
_cell.angle_alpha   90.00
_cell.angle_beta   90.00
_cell.angle_gamma   90.00
#
_symmetry.space_group_name_H-M   'P 1'
#
loop_
_entity.id
_entity.type
_entity.pdbx_description
1 polymer ?
#
loop_
_entity_poly.entity_id
_entity_poly.type
_entity_poly.pdbx_seq_one_letter_code
_entity_poly.pdbx_strand_id
1 'polypeptide(L)'
;MSDNKQPTTYNRQRGREDNPQSAICNPQYSLYSRGQLSIQVLLYGAITILALTGFLTWTDSVINSVYREADRAQALSIAEAGIEYYRWHLAHAPEDFQDGTGQPGPYTHEYIDRSGSVVGTYTLAITPPIPGSTVVTIESTGALASNSDIEKVVRVRMGIPSFAKYAAVLNANVRFGQGTEIFGEVHSNGGVRFDGIAHNLVTSAQDQYDDPDHTGQKEFGVHTHVNVPPATGVTDTVRTLESPPAASMDRSDVFLVGRQFPVPAVDFAGITTNLSQIKTDAQASGFYRPTSTTGLGYEIILKIDDTFDLYRVNSLITPPSNCTNTAGQDGWGTWSINTKTLLGNYPMPANGLIFMEDNIWVSGRIDGVRVTIAAARFPDNAVTRPSITVNSDLLYTSYTGNDVISLIAQKNINIGLISSDILRIDAALMAQNGRVGRYYYQGPTTSPNRTNCSPNHARTQITSYGMLGSNQRYGFAYTDSTGYATRSLIYDTNLLYGPPPSFPITTDAYKIVSWEEIK
;
A
#
# COMPACT_ATOMS: atom_id res chain seq x y z
N MET A 1 29.29 -11.39 72.90
CA MET A 1 30.48 -11.36 72.02
C MET A 1 30.12 -10.48 70.85
N SER A 2 30.48 -9.21 70.73
CA SER A 2 31.63 -8.41 71.22
C SER A 2 31.07 -7.05 71.66
N ASP A 3 30.96 -6.73 72.94
CA ASP A 3 31.97 -6.08 73.81
C ASP A 3 32.74 -4.92 73.15
N ASN A 4 32.52 -3.69 73.64
CA ASN A 4 33.61 -2.93 74.28
C ASN A 4 33.11 -1.87 75.29
N LYS A 5 33.85 -1.81 76.40
CA LYS A 5 33.66 -1.11 77.69
C LYS A 5 34.21 0.35 77.64
N GLN A 6 33.52 1.34 78.25
CA GLN A 6 33.84 2.12 79.50
C GLN A 6 35.19 2.93 79.50
N PRO A 7 35.52 3.87 80.45
CA PRO A 7 34.94 4.19 81.78
C PRO A 7 34.96 5.68 82.28
N THR A 8 34.30 5.94 83.44
CA THR A 8 34.67 6.82 84.62
C THR A 8 34.97 8.34 84.45
N THR A 9 34.75 9.29 85.38
CA THR A 9 34.96 9.35 86.85
C THR A 9 34.55 10.72 87.46
N TYR A 10 33.99 10.71 88.69
CA TYR A 10 34.38 11.46 89.92
C TYR A 10 34.21 12.99 90.19
N ASN A 11 33.95 13.24 91.49
CA ASN A 11 34.10 14.43 92.38
C ASN A 11 32.98 15.50 92.42
N ARG A 12 32.32 15.84 93.55
CA ARG A 12 32.64 16.08 94.99
C ARG A 12 32.87 17.57 95.28
N GLN A 13 32.01 18.16 96.13
CA GLN A 13 32.26 19.14 97.23
C GLN A 13 30.98 19.97 97.48
N ARG A 14 30.32 19.90 98.65
CA ARG A 14 30.60 20.54 99.97
C ARG A 14 30.53 22.07 100.00
N GLY A 15 29.56 22.57 100.77
CA GLY A 15 29.51 23.91 101.38
C GLY A 15 28.09 24.12 101.93
N ARG A 16 27.87 24.10 103.25
CA ARG A 16 27.81 25.29 104.15
C ARG A 16 26.66 26.22 103.76
N GLU A 17 25.82 26.76 104.64
CA GLU A 17 25.71 26.85 106.09
C GLU A 17 24.31 27.47 106.33
N ASP A 18 23.83 27.44 107.58
CA ASP A 18 22.86 28.38 108.16
C ASP A 18 21.36 28.29 107.84
N ASN A 19 20.63 27.80 108.85
CA ASN A 19 19.30 28.27 109.24
C ASN A 19 19.55 29.46 110.22
N PRO A 20 18.76 30.55 110.28
CA PRO A 20 17.43 30.46 110.89
C PRO A 20 16.38 31.53 110.48
N GLN A 21 15.14 31.32 110.98
CA GLN A 21 14.07 32.32 111.20
C GLN A 21 13.40 32.90 109.93
N SER A 22 12.11 33.24 109.87
CA SER A 22 10.92 33.08 110.71
C SER A 22 9.77 33.73 109.93
N ALA A 23 8.58 33.10 109.94
CA ALA A 23 7.24 33.66 109.73
C ALA A 23 6.92 34.53 108.48
N ILE A 24 5.80 34.22 107.81
CA ILE A 24 4.63 35.10 107.55
C ILE A 24 3.69 34.44 106.52
N CYS A 25 2.39 34.43 106.82
CA CYS A 25 1.26 33.97 105.99
C CYS A 25 1.03 34.85 104.74
N ASN A 26 0.59 34.25 103.61
CA ASN A 26 -0.72 34.40 102.91
C ASN A 26 -0.59 33.99 101.40
N PRO A 27 -1.69 33.78 100.63
CA PRO A 27 -1.93 32.57 99.86
C PRO A 27 -1.61 32.73 98.37
N GLN A 28 -1.09 31.68 97.71
CA GLN A 28 -1.12 31.61 96.26
C GLN A 28 -2.30 30.76 95.79
N TYR A 29 -3.17 31.41 95.02
CA TYR A 29 -4.31 30.87 94.32
C TYR A 29 -3.91 29.66 93.45
N SER A 30 -4.43 28.48 93.80
CA SER A 30 -4.49 27.33 92.91
C SER A 30 -5.72 27.47 92.00
N LEU A 31 -5.51 27.98 90.79
CA LEU A 31 -6.42 27.75 89.67
C LEU A 31 -5.84 26.62 88.83
N TYR A 32 -6.45 25.42 88.85
CA TYR A 32 -6.17 24.40 87.84
C TYR A 32 -7.43 23.65 87.37
N SER A 33 -7.74 23.93 86.10
CA SER A 33 -8.22 23.07 85.02
C SER A 33 -9.46 22.20 85.22
N ARG A 34 -10.61 22.67 84.70
CA ARG A 34 -11.76 21.84 84.31
C ARG A 34 -12.23 22.08 82.86
N GLY A 35 -11.33 22.45 81.94
CA GLY A 35 -11.69 22.79 80.54
C GLY A 35 -10.79 22.28 79.40
N GLN A 36 -9.68 21.58 79.68
CA GLN A 36 -8.73 21.15 78.63
C GLN A 36 -9.10 19.85 77.91
N LEU A 37 -9.76 18.91 78.59
CA LEU A 37 -10.16 17.62 78.02
C LEU A 37 -11.25 17.77 76.94
N SER A 38 -12.20 18.68 77.14
CA SER A 38 -13.28 18.96 76.19
C SER A 38 -12.76 19.55 74.86
N ILE A 39 -11.74 20.41 74.91
CA ILE A 39 -11.12 20.98 73.69
C ILE A 39 -10.36 19.90 72.91
N GLN A 40 -9.63 19.01 73.58
CA GLN A 40 -8.94 17.90 72.93
C GLN A 40 -9.93 16.92 72.28
N VAL A 41 -11.01 16.56 72.98
CA VAL A 41 -12.07 15.68 72.44
C VAL A 41 -12.77 16.32 71.24
N LEU A 42 -13.04 17.64 71.28
CA LEU A 42 -13.61 18.36 70.15
C LEU A 42 -12.65 18.41 68.94
N LEU A 43 -11.35 18.63 69.18
CA LEU A 43 -10.35 18.67 68.12
C LEU A 43 -10.17 17.29 67.46
N TYR A 44 -10.00 16.23 68.26
CA TYR A 44 -9.89 14.87 67.74
C TYR A 44 -11.20 14.41 67.09
N GLY A 45 -12.36 14.76 67.65
CA GLY A 45 -13.66 14.50 67.06
C GLY A 45 -13.83 15.18 65.70
N ALA A 46 -13.47 16.46 65.59
CA ALA A 46 -13.53 17.21 64.34
C ALA A 46 -12.59 16.64 63.27
N ILE A 47 -11.34 16.31 63.64
CA ILE A 47 -10.38 15.69 62.72
C ILE A 47 -10.88 14.31 62.26
N THR A 48 -11.44 13.50 63.16
CA THR A 48 -11.98 12.18 62.84
C THR A 48 -13.19 12.28 61.92
N ILE A 49 -14.09 13.24 62.16
CA ILE A 49 -15.27 13.48 61.29
C ILE A 49 -14.82 13.97 59.91
N LEU A 50 -13.85 14.89 59.83
CA LEU A 50 -13.31 15.36 58.55
C LEU A 50 -12.63 14.22 57.78
N ALA A 51 -11.84 13.39 58.45
CA ALA A 51 -11.18 12.24 57.85
C ALA A 51 -12.19 11.19 57.36
N LEU A 52 -13.20 10.86 58.17
CA LEU A 52 -14.27 9.94 57.77
C LEU A 52 -15.09 10.48 56.60
N THR A 53 -15.42 11.77 56.62
CA THR A 53 -16.18 12.41 55.52
C THR A 53 -15.36 12.40 54.23
N GLY A 54 -14.07 12.75 54.29
CA GLY A 54 -13.17 12.68 53.14
C GLY A 54 -12.96 11.26 52.60
N PHE A 55 -12.93 10.25 53.48
CA PHE A 55 -12.82 8.86 53.07
C PHE A 55 -14.10 8.35 52.38
N LEU A 56 -15.28 8.71 52.91
CA LEU A 56 -16.56 8.32 52.32
C LEU A 56 -16.77 8.95 50.94
N THR A 57 -16.49 10.24 50.78
CA THR A 57 -16.60 10.92 49.47
C THR A 57 -15.58 10.40 48.47
N TRP A 58 -14.36 10.11 48.91
CA TRP A 58 -13.36 9.46 48.05
C TRP A 58 -13.81 8.06 47.62
N THR A 59 -14.34 7.25 48.55
CA THR A 59 -14.81 5.89 48.25
C THR A 59 -15.96 5.90 47.25
N ASP A 60 -16.96 6.76 47.45
CA ASP A 60 -18.08 6.92 46.51
C ASP A 60 -17.60 7.38 45.13
N SER A 61 -16.69 8.35 45.09
CA SER A 61 -16.07 8.83 43.85
C SER A 61 -15.31 7.71 43.12
N VAL A 62 -14.55 6.87 43.84
CA VAL A 62 -13.84 5.73 43.26
C VAL A 62 -14.81 4.68 42.71
N ILE A 63 -15.86 4.33 43.45
CA ILE A 63 -16.86 3.35 43.00
C ILE A 63 -17.58 3.85 41.74
N ASN A 64 -18.04 5.11 41.73
CA ASN A 64 -18.68 5.71 40.57
C ASN A 64 -17.73 5.79 39.37
N SER A 65 -16.44 6.07 39.61
CA SER A 65 -15.41 6.05 38.57
C SER A 65 -15.22 4.66 37.98
N VAL A 66 -15.23 3.60 38.80
CA VAL A 66 -15.08 2.21 38.33
C VAL A 66 -16.29 1.80 37.48
N TYR A 67 -17.52 2.08 37.93
CA TYR A 67 -18.71 1.77 37.13
C TYR A 67 -18.73 2.54 35.82
N ARG A 68 -18.37 3.83 35.85
CA ARG A 68 -18.30 4.64 34.63
C ARG A 68 -17.25 4.14 33.64
N GLU A 69 -16.14 3.61 34.13
CA GLU A 69 -15.11 3.02 33.28
C GLU A 69 -15.55 1.68 32.68
N ALA A 70 -16.26 0.86 33.47
CA ALA A 70 -16.88 -0.37 32.96
C ALA A 70 -17.94 -0.07 31.88
N ASP A 71 -18.80 0.93 32.13
CA ASP A 71 -19.81 1.38 31.16
C ASP A 71 -19.15 1.88 29.86
N ARG A 72 -18.05 2.64 29.95
CA ARG A 72 -17.30 3.09 28.76
C ARG A 72 -16.72 1.94 27.96
N ALA A 73 -16.11 0.96 28.64
CA ALA A 73 -15.56 -0.22 27.98
C ALA A 73 -16.67 -1.04 27.30
N GLN A 74 -17.84 -1.13 27.92
CA GLN A 74 -18.98 -1.83 27.35
C GLN A 74 -19.60 -1.08 26.17
N ALA A 75 -19.73 0.25 26.26
CA ALA A 75 -20.15 1.10 25.14
C ALA A 75 -19.18 0.98 23.95
N LEU A 76 -17.86 0.93 24.21
CA LEU A 76 -16.86 0.69 23.15
C LEU A 76 -17.05 -0.69 22.50
N SER A 77 -17.26 -1.74 23.30
CA SER A 77 -17.52 -3.08 22.76
C SER A 77 -18.79 -3.14 21.91
N ILE A 78 -19.84 -2.40 22.30
CA ILE A 78 -21.07 -2.26 21.49
C ILE A 78 -20.77 -1.52 20.17
N ALA A 79 -19.99 -0.45 20.22
CA ALA A 79 -19.56 0.27 19.02
C ALA A 79 -18.76 -0.64 18.06
N GLU A 80 -17.81 -1.41 18.57
CA GLU A 80 -17.04 -2.40 17.79
C GLU A 80 -17.93 -3.49 17.18
N ALA A 81 -18.96 -3.94 17.90
CA ALA A 81 -19.93 -4.90 17.36
C ALA A 81 -20.64 -4.33 16.12
N GLY A 82 -20.96 -3.03 16.10
CA GLY A 82 -21.53 -2.37 14.93
C GLY A 82 -20.58 -2.34 13.73
N ILE A 83 -19.28 -2.11 13.96
CA ILE A 83 -18.26 -2.20 12.91
C ILE A 83 -18.18 -3.62 12.33
N GLU A 84 -18.16 -4.62 13.20
CA GLU A 84 -18.07 -6.03 12.81
C GLU A 84 -19.32 -6.51 12.07
N TYR A 85 -20.51 -6.07 12.51
CA TYR A 85 -21.76 -6.27 11.78
C TYR A 85 -21.68 -5.71 10.37
N TYR A 86 -21.25 -4.44 10.22
CA TYR A 86 -21.23 -3.81 8.90
C TYR A 86 -20.14 -4.39 7.99
N ARG A 87 -19.03 -4.87 8.57
CA ARG A 87 -18.03 -5.66 7.84
C ARG A 87 -18.63 -6.94 7.28
N TRP A 88 -19.43 -7.66 8.08
CA TRP A 88 -20.15 -8.84 7.62
C TRP A 88 -21.17 -8.49 6.53
N HIS A 89 -21.90 -7.39 6.69
CA HIS A 89 -22.89 -6.91 5.72
C HIS A 89 -22.22 -6.65 4.36
N LEU A 90 -21.14 -5.87 4.32
CA LEU A 90 -20.40 -5.57 3.10
C LEU A 90 -19.72 -6.80 2.48
N ALA A 91 -19.44 -7.85 3.26
CA ALA A 91 -18.94 -9.11 2.71
C ALA A 91 -20.02 -9.90 1.95
N HIS A 92 -21.31 -9.64 2.22
CA HIS A 92 -22.44 -10.31 1.55
C HIS A 92 -23.13 -9.41 0.53
N ALA A 93 -23.10 -8.09 0.73
CA ALA A 93 -23.65 -7.07 -0.15
C ALA A 93 -22.64 -5.91 -0.32
N PRO A 94 -21.59 -6.08 -1.17
CA PRO A 94 -20.46 -5.14 -1.25
C PRO A 94 -20.81 -3.71 -1.66
N GLU A 95 -21.92 -3.52 -2.36
CA GLU A 95 -22.37 -2.21 -2.86
C GLU A 95 -23.52 -1.62 -2.02
N ASP A 96 -23.95 -2.32 -0.97
CA ASP A 96 -25.03 -1.86 -0.10
C ASP A 96 -24.50 -0.97 1.01
N PHE A 97 -24.42 0.32 0.72
CA PHE A 97 -24.10 1.36 1.71
C PHE A 97 -25.34 1.84 2.48
N GLN A 98 -26.47 1.14 2.31
CA GLN A 98 -27.78 1.50 2.86
C GLN A 98 -28.36 0.46 3.82
N ASP A 99 -27.55 -0.51 4.25
CA ASP A 99 -27.90 -1.51 5.27
C ASP A 99 -29.19 -2.28 4.92
N GLY A 100 -29.41 -2.53 3.62
CA GLY A 100 -30.58 -3.22 3.10
C GLY A 100 -31.88 -2.42 3.11
N THR A 101 -31.86 -1.17 3.58
CA THR A 101 -33.08 -0.35 3.74
C THR A 101 -33.49 0.41 2.48
N GLY A 102 -32.53 0.67 1.58
CA GLY A 102 -32.72 1.52 0.40
C GLY A 102 -32.92 3.00 0.73
N GLN A 103 -32.67 3.42 1.98
CA GLN A 103 -32.80 4.80 2.44
C GLN A 103 -31.50 5.27 3.11
N PRO A 104 -31.21 6.58 3.12
CA PRO A 104 -30.09 7.12 3.87
C PRO A 104 -30.24 6.86 5.37
N GLY A 105 -29.13 6.49 6.02
CA GLY A 105 -29.03 6.29 7.47
C GLY A 105 -29.11 7.58 8.29
N PRO A 106 -28.81 7.52 9.60
CA PRO A 106 -28.12 6.41 10.28
C PRO A 106 -29.01 5.18 10.54
N TYR A 107 -28.37 4.02 10.75
CA TYR A 107 -29.04 2.74 10.99
C TYR A 107 -28.81 2.26 12.43
N THR A 108 -29.88 2.01 13.19
CA THR A 108 -29.78 1.61 14.60
C THR A 108 -30.14 0.15 14.77
N HIS A 109 -29.32 -0.58 15.53
CA HIS A 109 -29.49 -1.99 15.84
C HIS A 109 -29.36 -2.24 17.35
N GLU A 110 -30.04 -3.27 17.82
CA GLU A 110 -29.95 -3.71 19.21
C GLU A 110 -28.73 -4.61 19.43
N TYR A 111 -28.02 -4.40 20.54
CA TYR A 111 -26.96 -5.28 21.02
C TYR A 111 -27.50 -6.13 22.16
N ILE A 112 -27.69 -7.42 21.90
CA ILE A 112 -28.30 -8.38 22.82
C ILE A 112 -27.28 -9.30 23.47
N ASP A 113 -27.53 -9.70 24.71
CA ASP A 113 -26.76 -10.75 25.37
C ASP A 113 -27.20 -12.16 24.95
N ARG A 114 -26.52 -13.19 25.50
CA ARG A 114 -26.83 -14.59 25.23
C ARG A 114 -28.24 -15.03 25.68
N SER A 115 -28.87 -14.26 26.56
CA SER A 115 -30.23 -14.52 27.05
C SER A 115 -31.29 -13.83 26.19
N GLY A 116 -30.89 -12.99 25.23
CA GLY A 116 -31.77 -12.20 24.37
C GLY A 116 -32.18 -10.86 24.98
N SER A 117 -31.56 -10.43 26.09
CA SER A 117 -31.84 -9.13 26.70
C SER A 117 -31.03 -8.03 26.02
N VAL A 118 -31.65 -6.87 25.77
CA VAL A 118 -30.98 -5.71 25.17
C VAL A 118 -30.04 -5.06 26.17
N VAL A 119 -28.75 -5.10 25.87
CA VAL A 119 -27.67 -4.49 26.68
C VAL A 119 -27.43 -3.04 26.26
N GLY A 120 -27.65 -2.75 24.98
CA GLY A 120 -27.47 -1.41 24.42
C GLY A 120 -27.83 -1.38 22.94
N THR A 121 -27.47 -0.31 22.26
CA THR A 121 -27.67 -0.15 20.82
C THR A 121 -26.40 0.36 20.17
N TYR A 122 -26.19 -0.01 18.91
CA TYR A 122 -25.22 0.64 18.06
C TYR A 122 -25.92 1.34 16.90
N THR A 123 -25.44 2.54 16.56
CA THR A 123 -25.97 3.36 15.47
C THR A 123 -24.87 3.60 14.44
N LEU A 124 -25.15 3.25 13.18
CA LEU A 124 -24.21 3.25 12.08
C LEU A 124 -24.43 4.45 11.16
N ALA A 125 -23.38 5.22 10.91
CA ALA A 125 -23.33 6.22 9.86
C ALA A 125 -22.32 5.79 8.80
N ILE A 126 -22.80 5.61 7.57
CA ILE A 126 -22.02 5.05 6.47
C ILE A 126 -21.76 6.15 5.44
N THR A 127 -20.49 6.40 5.15
CA THR A 127 -20.08 7.27 4.04
C THR A 127 -19.62 6.39 2.88
N PRO A 128 -20.36 6.34 1.77
CA PRO A 128 -19.97 5.57 0.59
C PRO A 128 -18.61 6.00 0.02
N PRO A 129 -17.93 5.13 -0.73
CA PRO A 129 -16.71 5.50 -1.44
C PRO A 129 -16.95 6.64 -2.43
N ILE A 130 -15.97 7.56 -2.53
CA ILE A 130 -15.95 8.55 -3.61
C ILE A 130 -15.74 7.84 -4.97
N PRO A 131 -16.17 8.44 -6.09
CA PRO A 131 -15.90 7.88 -7.42
C PRO A 131 -14.41 7.55 -7.61
N GLY A 132 -14.12 6.31 -8.03
CA GLY A 132 -12.75 5.84 -8.22
C GLY A 132 -12.03 5.38 -6.95
N SER A 133 -12.71 5.30 -5.80
CA SER A 133 -12.21 4.71 -4.56
C SER A 133 -13.09 3.52 -4.16
N THR A 134 -12.49 2.56 -3.46
CA THR A 134 -13.19 1.45 -2.78
C THR A 134 -13.36 1.71 -1.29
N VAL A 135 -12.82 2.82 -0.78
CA VAL A 135 -12.79 3.09 0.67
C VAL A 135 -14.14 3.59 1.15
N VAL A 136 -14.82 2.78 1.96
CA VAL A 136 -15.98 3.15 2.74
C VAL A 136 -15.55 3.62 4.13
N THR A 137 -16.25 4.60 4.70
CA THR A 137 -16.05 5.02 6.09
C THR A 137 -17.30 4.65 6.90
N ILE A 138 -17.08 3.94 8.00
CA ILE A 138 -18.11 3.43 8.89
C ILE A 138 -17.88 4.07 10.25
N GLU A 139 -18.86 4.83 10.74
CA GLU A 139 -18.89 5.30 12.12
C GLU A 139 -19.95 4.51 12.88
N SER A 140 -19.57 3.92 14.01
CA SER A 140 -20.45 3.17 14.89
C SER A 140 -20.48 3.83 16.27
N THR A 141 -21.64 4.34 16.66
CA THR A 141 -21.91 4.90 17.99
C THR A 141 -22.55 3.84 18.86
N GLY A 142 -21.84 3.35 19.86
CA GLY A 142 -22.35 2.40 20.85
C GLY A 142 -22.85 3.12 22.10
N ALA A 143 -24.07 2.79 22.53
CA ALA A 143 -24.72 3.34 23.72
C ALA A 143 -25.29 2.20 24.59
N LEU A 144 -25.22 2.37 25.91
CA LEU A 144 -25.78 1.41 26.87
C LEU A 144 -27.25 1.67 27.14
N ALA A 145 -28.04 0.60 27.27
CA ALA A 145 -29.45 0.72 27.66
C ALA A 145 -29.61 1.16 29.13
N SER A 146 -28.67 0.77 30.00
CA SER A 146 -28.64 1.15 31.42
C SER A 146 -28.22 2.61 31.64
N ASN A 147 -27.48 3.19 30.69
CA ASN A 147 -26.89 4.52 30.81
C ASN A 147 -26.62 5.13 29.43
N SER A 148 -27.66 5.72 28.83
CA SER A 148 -27.58 6.31 27.49
C SER A 148 -26.69 7.55 27.39
N ASP A 149 -26.30 8.15 28.52
CA ASP A 149 -25.41 9.31 28.53
C ASP A 149 -23.96 8.93 28.24
N ILE A 150 -23.60 7.65 28.36
CA ILE A 150 -22.27 7.12 28.05
C ILE A 150 -22.32 6.47 26.67
N GLU A 151 -21.64 7.11 25.74
CA GLU A 151 -21.49 6.63 24.38
C GLU A 151 -20.02 6.58 23.99
N LYS A 152 -19.69 5.64 23.12
CA LYS A 152 -18.40 5.52 22.45
C LYS A 152 -18.58 5.47 20.95
N VAL A 153 -17.67 6.12 20.23
CA VAL A 153 -17.76 6.18 18.76
C VAL A 153 -16.46 5.67 18.17
N VAL A 154 -16.59 4.64 17.33
CA VAL A 154 -15.49 4.07 16.56
C VAL A 154 -15.67 4.44 15.10
N ARG A 155 -14.64 4.98 14.47
CA ARG A 155 -14.58 5.18 13.02
C ARG A 155 -13.61 4.18 12.41
N VAL A 156 -14.07 3.45 11.41
CA VAL A 156 -13.26 2.53 10.62
C VAL A 156 -13.35 2.89 9.15
N ARG A 157 -12.19 2.94 8.50
CA ARG A 157 -12.12 2.98 7.04
C ARG A 157 -11.84 1.58 6.54
N MET A 158 -12.68 1.09 5.64
CA MET A 158 -12.48 -0.21 5.00
C MET A 158 -12.38 -0.03 3.50
N GLY A 159 -11.56 -0.82 2.82
CA GLY A 159 -11.44 -0.77 1.37
C GLY A 159 -11.15 -2.15 0.79
N ILE A 160 -11.47 -2.32 -0.48
CA ILE A 160 -11.12 -3.53 -1.21
C ILE A 160 -9.78 -3.27 -1.91
N PRO A 161 -8.68 -3.94 -1.52
CA PRO A 161 -7.40 -3.72 -2.16
C PRO A 161 -7.44 -4.21 -3.62
N SER A 162 -6.92 -3.38 -4.52
CA SER A 162 -6.78 -3.74 -5.93
C SER A 162 -5.58 -4.63 -6.18
N PHE A 163 -5.53 -5.28 -7.34
CA PHE A 163 -4.32 -6.00 -7.73
C PHE A 163 -3.14 -5.05 -7.99
N ALA A 164 -3.39 -3.74 -8.13
CA ALA A 164 -2.38 -2.69 -8.20
C ALA A 164 -1.82 -2.34 -6.81
N LYS A 165 -1.30 -3.35 -6.11
CA LYS A 165 -0.50 -3.21 -4.89
C LYS A 165 1.01 -3.34 -5.11
N TYR A 166 1.41 -3.91 -6.25
CA TYR A 166 2.80 -4.19 -6.57
C TYR A 166 3.39 -3.08 -7.44
N ALA A 167 4.66 -2.73 -7.21
CA ALA A 167 5.45 -2.01 -8.21
C ALA A 167 5.67 -2.89 -9.44
N ALA A 168 5.94 -4.19 -9.22
CA ALA A 168 6.06 -5.19 -10.28
C ALA A 168 5.52 -6.56 -9.84
N VAL A 169 4.63 -7.15 -10.64
CA VAL A 169 4.13 -8.52 -10.48
C VAL A 169 4.30 -9.30 -11.78
N LEU A 170 4.87 -10.51 -11.68
CA LEU A 170 5.21 -11.32 -12.85
C LEU A 170 4.77 -12.78 -12.71
N ASN A 171 4.54 -13.43 -13.86
CA ASN A 171 4.25 -14.85 -13.94
C ASN A 171 5.38 -15.65 -14.63
N ALA A 172 6.63 -15.22 -14.47
CA ALA A 172 7.80 -15.80 -15.14
C ALA A 172 9.11 -15.54 -14.37
N ASN A 173 10.16 -16.30 -14.67
CA ASN A 173 11.52 -15.98 -14.20
C ASN A 173 11.96 -14.60 -14.72
N VAL A 174 12.52 -13.76 -13.86
CA VAL A 174 12.84 -12.37 -14.18
C VAL A 174 14.18 -11.93 -13.62
N ARG A 175 14.85 -11.04 -14.36
CA ARG A 175 16.02 -10.29 -13.89
C ARG A 175 15.76 -8.80 -13.86
N PHE A 176 15.95 -8.20 -12.69
CA PHE A 176 16.07 -6.75 -12.51
C PHE A 176 17.55 -6.39 -12.53
N GLY A 177 18.12 -6.25 -13.73
CA GLY A 177 19.54 -5.94 -13.92
C GLY A 177 19.99 -4.62 -13.28
N GLN A 178 21.31 -4.38 -13.26
CA GLN A 178 21.91 -3.12 -12.80
C GLN A 178 21.25 -1.89 -13.44
N GLY A 179 21.26 -0.77 -12.72
CA GLY A 179 20.58 0.46 -13.10
C GLY A 179 19.07 0.43 -12.84
N THR A 180 18.53 -0.64 -12.25
CA THR A 180 17.15 -0.68 -11.77
C THR A 180 17.07 -0.22 -10.32
N GLU A 181 16.11 0.64 -10.02
CA GLU A 181 15.73 1.00 -8.66
C GLU A 181 14.20 0.91 -8.54
N ILE A 182 13.72 0.20 -7.50
CA ILE A 182 12.28 -0.06 -7.33
C ILE A 182 11.79 0.41 -5.96
N PHE A 183 10.72 1.20 -5.98
CA PHE A 183 10.00 1.70 -4.82
C PHE A 183 8.62 1.07 -4.74
N GLY A 184 8.52 -0.08 -4.06
CA GLY A 184 7.27 -0.82 -3.88
C GLY A 184 7.49 -2.33 -3.92
N GLU A 185 6.47 -3.09 -3.54
CA GLU A 185 6.56 -4.56 -3.47
C GLU A 185 6.79 -5.17 -4.85
N VAL A 186 7.64 -6.21 -4.89
CA VAL A 186 7.91 -7.01 -6.09
C VAL A 186 7.51 -8.46 -5.83
N HIS A 187 6.82 -9.06 -6.78
CA HIS A 187 6.47 -10.47 -6.75
C HIS A 187 6.68 -11.15 -8.11
N SER A 188 7.18 -12.38 -8.10
CA SER A 188 7.09 -13.27 -9.25
C SER A 188 6.61 -14.66 -8.86
N ASN A 189 5.71 -15.24 -9.66
CA ASN A 189 5.39 -16.66 -9.57
C ASN A 189 6.57 -17.56 -10.02
N GLY A 190 7.51 -16.99 -10.77
CA GLY A 190 8.81 -17.58 -11.08
C GLY A 190 9.92 -17.06 -10.15
N GLY A 191 11.17 -17.33 -10.51
CA GLY A 191 12.33 -16.83 -9.78
C GLY A 191 12.68 -15.37 -10.09
N VAL A 192 13.39 -14.72 -9.16
CA VAL A 192 13.80 -13.32 -9.24
C VAL A 192 15.31 -13.18 -9.02
N ARG A 193 16.03 -12.78 -10.07
CA ARG A 193 17.39 -12.25 -9.96
C ARG A 193 17.34 -10.74 -9.86
N PHE A 194 17.80 -10.18 -8.75
CA PHE A 194 17.74 -8.74 -8.49
C PHE A 194 19.14 -8.14 -8.39
N ASP A 195 19.59 -7.46 -9.44
CA ASP A 195 20.91 -6.81 -9.50
C ASP A 195 20.82 -5.26 -9.40
N GLY A 196 19.65 -4.74 -9.04
CA GLY A 196 19.38 -3.33 -8.78
C GLY A 196 19.30 -3.00 -7.28
N ILE A 197 18.52 -1.99 -6.92
CA ILE A 197 18.17 -1.66 -5.53
C ILE A 197 16.64 -1.78 -5.32
N ALA A 198 16.23 -2.52 -4.30
CA ALA A 198 14.84 -2.69 -3.91
C ALA A 198 14.57 -2.02 -2.55
N HIS A 199 13.68 -1.03 -2.55
CA HIS A 199 13.29 -0.28 -1.34
C HIS A 199 12.16 -0.94 -0.55
N ASN A 200 11.64 -2.08 -1.01
CA ASN A 200 10.58 -2.82 -0.34
C ASN A 200 10.79 -4.34 -0.54
N LEU A 201 9.89 -5.14 -0.01
CA LEU A 201 9.96 -6.59 -0.03
C LEU A 201 9.96 -7.14 -1.47
N VAL A 202 10.92 -8.02 -1.75
CA VAL A 202 10.98 -8.80 -3.00
C VAL A 202 10.61 -10.25 -2.70
N THR A 203 9.62 -10.77 -3.43
CA THR A 203 9.06 -12.09 -3.17
C THR A 203 9.04 -13.00 -4.40
N SER A 204 9.16 -14.31 -4.17
CA SER A 204 9.01 -15.33 -5.21
C SER A 204 8.15 -16.49 -4.70
N ALA A 205 7.35 -17.07 -5.61
CA ALA A 205 6.65 -18.31 -5.32
C ALA A 205 7.55 -19.56 -5.37
N GLN A 206 8.73 -19.44 -5.99
CA GLN A 206 9.71 -20.52 -6.05
C GLN A 206 10.56 -20.52 -4.79
N ASP A 207 10.87 -21.69 -4.25
CA ASP A 207 11.90 -21.85 -3.22
C ASP A 207 13.31 -21.70 -3.82
N GLN A 208 13.50 -22.32 -4.98
CA GLN A 208 14.71 -22.28 -5.81
C GLN A 208 14.34 -22.47 -7.28
N TYR A 209 15.15 -21.94 -8.19
CA TYR A 209 14.91 -22.03 -9.63
C TYR A 209 16.20 -22.04 -10.46
N ASP A 210 16.06 -22.42 -11.73
CA ASP A 210 17.15 -22.34 -12.72
C ASP A 210 17.12 -20.93 -13.35
N ASP A 211 18.11 -20.08 -13.04
CA ASP A 211 18.21 -18.73 -13.59
C ASP A 211 18.51 -18.81 -15.10
N PRO A 212 17.58 -18.37 -15.98
CA PRO A 212 17.80 -18.42 -17.43
C PRO A 212 18.97 -17.54 -17.91
N ASP A 213 19.53 -16.68 -17.07
CA ASP A 213 20.64 -15.79 -17.45
C ASP A 213 22.04 -16.39 -17.29
N HIS A 214 22.15 -17.62 -16.80
CA HIS A 214 23.38 -18.39 -16.85
C HIS A 214 23.11 -19.90 -16.87
N THR A 215 24.18 -20.69 -16.83
CA THR A 215 24.10 -22.14 -16.64
C THR A 215 24.67 -22.48 -15.27
N GLY A 216 24.18 -23.54 -14.63
CA GLY A 216 24.73 -23.99 -13.36
C GLY A 216 23.71 -24.61 -12.42
N GLN A 217 23.98 -24.44 -11.13
CA GLN A 217 23.10 -24.89 -10.05
C GLN A 217 21.89 -23.97 -9.93
N LYS A 218 20.81 -24.50 -9.33
CA LYS A 218 19.63 -23.69 -8.98
C LYS A 218 19.97 -22.74 -7.85
N GLU A 219 19.45 -21.54 -7.95
CA GLU A 219 19.60 -20.48 -6.96
C GLU A 219 18.29 -20.24 -6.22
N PHE A 220 18.36 -19.53 -5.10
CA PHE A 220 17.18 -19.17 -4.32
C PHE A 220 16.13 -18.45 -5.17
N GLY A 221 14.85 -18.65 -4.82
CA GLY A 221 13.71 -18.02 -5.49
C GLY A 221 13.84 -16.51 -5.64
N VAL A 222 14.49 -15.85 -4.66
CA VAL A 222 14.97 -14.47 -4.81
C VAL A 222 16.46 -14.43 -4.50
N HIS A 223 17.28 -14.02 -5.47
CA HIS A 223 18.72 -13.89 -5.30
C HIS A 223 19.30 -12.66 -6.01
N THR A 224 20.60 -12.42 -5.82
CA THR A 224 21.30 -11.30 -6.45
C THR A 224 22.73 -11.67 -6.84
N HIS A 225 23.17 -11.15 -7.97
CA HIS A 225 24.54 -11.31 -8.45
C HIS A 225 25.41 -10.09 -8.18
N VAL A 226 24.95 -9.13 -7.38
CA VAL A 226 25.75 -7.98 -6.94
C VAL A 226 26.84 -8.45 -5.99
N ASN A 227 28.11 -8.12 -6.27
CA ASN A 227 29.26 -8.43 -5.41
C ASN A 227 29.02 -7.90 -3.98
N VAL A 228 29.32 -8.73 -2.98
CA VAL A 228 29.15 -8.37 -1.57
C VAL A 228 30.12 -7.23 -1.23
N PRO A 229 29.66 -6.12 -0.60
CA PRO A 229 30.53 -5.03 -0.19
C PRO A 229 31.73 -5.53 0.65
N PRO A 230 32.94 -4.96 0.47
CA PRO A 230 33.25 -3.74 -0.28
C PRO A 230 33.48 -3.93 -1.79
N ALA A 231 33.32 -5.15 -2.34
CA ALA A 231 33.45 -5.36 -3.78
C ALA A 231 32.27 -4.72 -4.55
N THR A 232 32.51 -4.35 -5.81
CA THR A 232 31.52 -3.65 -6.65
C THR A 232 31.24 -4.42 -7.94
N GLY A 233 30.12 -4.14 -8.60
CA GLY A 233 29.72 -4.79 -9.85
C GLY A 233 28.87 -6.06 -9.67
N VAL A 234 28.64 -6.77 -10.76
CA VAL A 234 27.87 -8.03 -10.79
C VAL A 234 28.67 -9.17 -11.41
N THR A 235 28.32 -10.40 -11.04
CA THR A 235 28.85 -11.62 -11.65
C THR A 235 27.80 -12.22 -12.59
N ASP A 236 28.15 -12.64 -13.80
CA ASP A 236 27.19 -13.29 -14.71
C ASP A 236 27.25 -14.83 -14.66
N THR A 237 27.89 -15.39 -13.63
CA THR A 237 27.94 -16.84 -13.37
C THR A 237 27.22 -17.17 -12.06
N VAL A 238 26.80 -18.43 -11.93
CA VAL A 238 26.17 -18.97 -10.72
C VAL A 238 26.93 -18.60 -9.44
N ARG A 239 26.17 -18.30 -8.38
CA ARG A 239 26.71 -18.01 -7.06
C ARG A 239 26.33 -19.07 -6.06
N THR A 240 27.34 -19.83 -5.64
CA THR A 240 27.18 -20.89 -4.63
C THR A 240 26.64 -20.38 -3.29
N LEU A 241 26.90 -19.13 -2.92
CA LEU A 241 26.37 -18.53 -1.69
C LEU A 241 24.90 -18.08 -1.81
N GLU A 242 24.39 -17.98 -3.03
CA GLU A 242 22.99 -17.67 -3.35
C GLU A 242 22.23 -18.93 -3.83
N SER A 243 22.80 -20.11 -3.56
CA SER A 243 22.26 -21.41 -3.94
C SER A 243 22.15 -22.36 -2.73
N PRO A 244 21.10 -23.18 -2.62
CA PRO A 244 21.09 -24.30 -1.68
C PRO A 244 22.30 -25.24 -1.91
N PRO A 245 22.86 -25.85 -0.85
CA PRO A 245 22.37 -25.91 0.53
C PRO A 245 22.87 -24.75 1.41
N ALA A 246 23.41 -23.67 0.84
CA ALA A 246 23.75 -22.50 1.65
C ALA A 246 22.50 -21.96 2.36
N ALA A 247 22.68 -21.25 3.46
CA ALA A 247 21.60 -20.47 4.05
C ALA A 247 21.47 -19.14 3.30
N SER A 248 20.23 -18.67 3.10
CA SER A 248 19.99 -17.33 2.55
C SER A 248 20.66 -16.28 3.44
N MET A 249 21.60 -15.53 2.87
CA MET A 249 22.28 -14.43 3.56
C MET A 249 21.39 -13.18 3.59
N ASP A 250 21.58 -12.34 4.61
CA ASP A 250 21.07 -10.97 4.56
C ASP A 250 21.83 -10.18 3.49
N ARG A 251 21.08 -9.51 2.64
CA ARG A 251 21.56 -8.76 1.48
C ARG A 251 20.90 -7.38 1.48
N SER A 252 20.93 -6.71 2.63
CA SER A 252 20.44 -5.35 2.85
C SER A 252 21.16 -4.27 2.03
N ASP A 253 22.24 -4.64 1.33
CA ASP A 253 22.88 -3.83 0.28
C ASP A 253 22.05 -3.76 -1.03
N VAL A 254 21.19 -4.75 -1.28
CA VAL A 254 20.33 -4.86 -2.48
C VAL A 254 18.85 -4.80 -2.10
N PHE A 255 18.46 -5.53 -1.05
CA PHE A 255 17.10 -5.67 -0.54
C PHE A 255 16.95 -4.90 0.78
N LEU A 256 16.67 -3.60 0.72
CA LEU A 256 16.72 -2.73 1.91
C LEU A 256 15.75 -3.16 3.02
N VAL A 257 14.60 -3.73 2.65
CA VAL A 257 13.61 -4.30 3.58
C VAL A 257 13.79 -5.81 3.74
N GLY A 258 14.10 -6.50 2.65
CA GLY A 258 14.38 -7.94 2.65
C GLY A 258 13.80 -8.67 1.45
N ARG A 259 13.95 -10.00 1.50
CA ARG A 259 13.46 -10.94 0.49
C ARG A 259 12.74 -12.12 1.16
N GLN A 260 11.68 -12.62 0.54
CA GLN A 260 10.92 -13.77 1.04
C GLN A 260 10.62 -14.78 -0.08
N PHE A 261 10.92 -16.04 0.19
CA PHE A 261 10.68 -17.16 -0.71
C PHE A 261 10.76 -18.48 0.08
N PRO A 262 9.98 -19.50 -0.30
CA PRO A 262 8.81 -19.40 -1.16
C PRO A 262 7.64 -18.69 -0.45
N VAL A 263 6.81 -17.96 -1.20
CA VAL A 263 5.50 -17.45 -0.75
C VAL A 263 4.38 -17.97 -1.69
N PRO A 264 3.08 -17.87 -1.35
CA PRO A 264 2.02 -18.25 -2.28
C PRO A 264 2.09 -17.46 -3.59
N ALA A 265 1.81 -18.13 -4.71
CA ALA A 265 1.72 -17.51 -6.03
C ALA A 265 0.55 -16.53 -6.11
N VAL A 266 0.73 -15.44 -6.85
CA VAL A 266 -0.34 -14.51 -7.21
C VAL A 266 -1.15 -15.10 -8.36
N ASP A 267 -2.48 -15.06 -8.24
CA ASP A 267 -3.38 -15.46 -9.33
C ASP A 267 -3.33 -14.45 -10.48
N PHE A 268 -2.51 -14.75 -11.48
CA PHE A 268 -2.37 -13.93 -12.68
C PHE A 268 -3.55 -14.10 -13.65
N ALA A 269 -4.31 -15.20 -13.56
CA ALA A 269 -5.47 -15.42 -14.42
C ALA A 269 -6.64 -14.52 -13.98
N GLY A 270 -6.90 -14.43 -12.68
CA GLY A 270 -7.90 -13.55 -12.08
C GLY A 270 -7.67 -12.06 -12.35
N ILE A 271 -6.42 -11.67 -12.64
CA ILE A 271 -6.04 -10.31 -13.05
C ILE A 271 -6.59 -9.95 -14.47
N THR A 272 -7.07 -10.92 -15.25
CA THR A 272 -7.21 -10.74 -16.70
C THR A 272 -8.56 -11.14 -17.31
N THR A 273 -9.48 -11.68 -16.51
CA THR A 273 -10.77 -12.22 -16.94
C THR A 273 -11.83 -11.16 -17.29
N ASN A 274 -11.54 -9.86 -17.19
CA ASN A 274 -12.54 -8.81 -17.46
C ASN A 274 -12.33 -8.06 -18.80
N LEU A 275 -11.38 -8.43 -19.68
CA LEU A 275 -11.25 -7.72 -20.98
C LEU A 275 -12.52 -7.80 -21.85
N SER A 276 -13.29 -8.90 -21.75
CA SER A 276 -14.57 -9.04 -22.44
C SER A 276 -15.66 -8.14 -21.86
N GLN A 277 -15.63 -7.93 -20.55
CA GLN A 277 -16.60 -7.09 -19.86
C GLN A 277 -16.23 -5.60 -20.01
N ILE A 278 -14.94 -5.23 -19.95
CA ILE A 278 -14.45 -3.91 -20.37
C ILE A 278 -14.90 -3.58 -21.81
N LYS A 279 -14.86 -4.55 -22.74
CA LYS A 279 -15.40 -4.37 -24.09
C LYS A 279 -16.89 -4.04 -24.06
N THR A 280 -17.69 -4.85 -23.36
CA THR A 280 -19.14 -4.66 -23.24
C THR A 280 -19.46 -3.28 -22.66
N ASP A 281 -18.78 -2.87 -21.59
CA ASP A 281 -19.00 -1.58 -20.92
C ASP A 281 -18.54 -0.41 -21.78
N ALA A 282 -17.42 -0.57 -22.50
CA ALA A 282 -16.97 0.42 -23.47
C ALA A 282 -17.91 0.58 -24.66
N GLN A 283 -18.59 -0.49 -25.09
CA GLN A 283 -19.63 -0.44 -26.12
C GLN A 283 -20.92 0.22 -25.62
N ALA A 284 -21.25 0.04 -24.34
CA ALA A 284 -22.48 0.58 -23.74
C ALA A 284 -22.36 2.09 -23.45
N SER A 285 -21.27 2.52 -22.82
CA SER A 285 -21.12 3.90 -22.31
C SER A 285 -19.70 4.47 -22.38
N GLY A 286 -18.78 3.75 -23.04
CA GLY A 286 -17.38 4.17 -23.20
C GLY A 286 -17.02 4.57 -24.63
N PHE A 287 -15.75 4.42 -24.97
CA PHE A 287 -15.26 4.59 -26.33
C PHE A 287 -14.78 3.25 -26.90
N TYR A 288 -15.44 2.80 -27.96
CA TYR A 288 -15.10 1.55 -28.63
C TYR A 288 -14.65 1.78 -30.08
N ARG A 289 -13.60 1.06 -30.50
CA ARG A 289 -13.22 0.93 -31.91
C ARG A 289 -12.92 -0.54 -32.29
N PRO A 290 -13.48 -1.04 -33.40
CA PRO A 290 -13.13 -2.36 -33.93
C PRO A 290 -11.72 -2.34 -34.53
N THR A 291 -11.24 -3.49 -34.99
CA THR A 291 -9.96 -3.58 -35.71
C THR A 291 -9.94 -2.65 -36.93
N SER A 292 -8.82 -1.97 -37.16
CA SER A 292 -8.65 -1.13 -38.33
C SER A 292 -8.52 -2.00 -39.60
N THR A 293 -9.32 -1.72 -40.63
CA THR A 293 -9.33 -2.53 -41.86
C THR A 293 -8.15 -2.24 -42.79
N THR A 294 -7.67 -1.00 -42.76
CA THR A 294 -6.58 -0.50 -43.62
C THR A 294 -5.38 0.03 -42.85
N GLY A 295 -5.46 0.01 -41.51
CA GLY A 295 -4.41 0.49 -40.62
C GLY A 295 -3.67 -0.66 -39.93
N LEU A 296 -2.66 -0.29 -39.15
CA LEU A 296 -1.92 -1.20 -38.27
C LEU A 296 -2.39 -1.13 -36.82
N GLY A 297 -3.41 -0.30 -36.56
CA GLY A 297 -3.88 0.07 -35.24
C GLY A 297 -4.21 1.55 -35.12
N TYR A 298 -4.27 2.02 -33.88
CA TYR A 298 -4.67 3.38 -33.53
C TYR A 298 -3.63 4.04 -32.63
N GLU A 299 -3.52 5.36 -32.70
CA GLU A 299 -2.79 6.15 -31.72
C GLU A 299 -3.76 7.05 -30.96
N ILE A 300 -3.61 7.07 -29.65
CA ILE A 300 -4.35 7.90 -28.70
C ILE A 300 -3.37 8.91 -28.14
N ILE A 301 -3.69 10.20 -28.29
CA ILE A 301 -2.95 11.28 -27.65
C ILE A 301 -3.87 11.93 -26.62
N LEU A 302 -3.59 11.68 -25.34
CA LEU A 302 -4.35 12.22 -24.21
C LEU A 302 -4.03 13.70 -24.01
N LYS A 303 -5.06 14.50 -23.69
CA LYS A 303 -4.95 15.93 -23.44
C LYS A 303 -5.48 16.30 -22.06
N ILE A 304 -5.08 17.48 -21.60
CA ILE A 304 -5.44 18.07 -20.31
C ILE A 304 -6.80 18.79 -20.34
N ASP A 305 -7.49 18.80 -21.48
CA ASP A 305 -8.81 19.44 -21.65
C ASP A 305 -9.95 18.41 -21.68
N ASP A 306 -9.75 17.28 -20.98
CA ASP A 306 -10.67 16.13 -20.94
C ASP A 306 -11.01 15.54 -22.31
N THR A 307 -10.11 15.68 -23.28
CA THR A 307 -10.24 15.07 -24.61
C THR A 307 -9.03 14.22 -24.99
N PHE A 308 -9.15 13.47 -26.07
CA PHE A 308 -8.03 12.78 -26.72
C PHE A 308 -8.15 12.84 -28.23
N ASP A 309 -7.01 12.90 -28.91
CA ASP A 309 -6.97 12.72 -30.36
C ASP A 309 -6.81 11.25 -30.71
N LEU A 310 -7.60 10.79 -31.68
CA LEU A 310 -7.48 9.46 -32.23
C LEU A 310 -6.94 9.52 -33.65
N TYR A 311 -5.84 8.82 -33.90
CA TYR A 311 -5.31 8.61 -35.24
C TYR A 311 -5.41 7.14 -35.62
N ARG A 312 -5.61 6.86 -36.92
CA ARG A 312 -5.31 5.55 -37.50
C ARG A 312 -3.83 5.53 -37.89
N VAL A 313 -3.12 4.48 -37.48
CA VAL A 313 -1.72 4.27 -37.88
C VAL A 313 -1.69 3.63 -39.27
N ASN A 314 -1.06 4.30 -40.23
CA ASN A 314 -0.99 3.81 -41.61
C ASN A 314 0.28 3.01 -41.88
N SER A 315 1.40 3.38 -41.24
CA SER A 315 2.67 2.65 -41.38
C SER A 315 3.58 2.85 -40.16
N LEU A 316 4.47 1.88 -39.94
CA LEU A 316 5.56 1.97 -38.98
C LEU A 316 6.87 2.34 -39.68
N ILE A 317 7.80 2.88 -38.92
CA ILE A 317 9.15 3.19 -39.41
C ILE A 317 9.84 1.87 -39.75
N THR A 318 10.36 1.76 -40.97
CA THR A 318 11.14 0.59 -41.39
C THR A 318 12.41 0.47 -40.54
N PRO A 319 12.77 -0.73 -40.07
CA PRO A 319 14.03 -0.92 -39.36
C PRO A 319 15.22 -0.38 -40.17
N PRO A 320 16.19 0.30 -39.54
CA PRO A 320 17.44 0.68 -40.19
C PRO A 320 18.19 -0.53 -40.76
N SER A 321 19.14 -0.28 -41.67
CA SER A 321 19.96 -1.34 -42.26
C SER A 321 20.67 -2.18 -41.18
N ASN A 322 20.53 -3.51 -41.27
CA ASN A 322 21.03 -4.50 -40.30
C ASN A 322 20.39 -4.46 -38.89
N CYS A 323 19.39 -3.61 -38.65
CA CYS A 323 18.57 -3.71 -37.45
C CYS A 323 17.57 -4.86 -37.63
N THR A 324 17.88 -6.02 -37.06
CA THR A 324 17.12 -7.27 -37.25
C THR A 324 16.84 -7.97 -35.92
N ASN A 325 15.91 -8.91 -35.92
CA ASN A 325 15.53 -9.70 -34.75
C ASN A 325 16.57 -10.81 -34.46
N THR A 326 17.76 -10.42 -34.01
CA THR A 326 18.86 -11.36 -33.72
C THR A 326 18.60 -12.23 -32.49
N ALA A 327 17.74 -11.77 -31.58
CA ALA A 327 17.32 -12.51 -30.38
C ALA A 327 16.10 -13.42 -30.61
N GLY A 328 15.56 -13.49 -31.83
CA GLY A 328 14.43 -14.37 -32.16
C GLY A 328 13.14 -14.08 -31.38
N GLN A 329 12.93 -12.83 -30.95
CA GLN A 329 11.80 -12.46 -30.10
C GLN A 329 10.49 -12.41 -30.90
N ASP A 330 9.44 -13.08 -30.42
CA ASP A 330 8.12 -13.04 -31.05
C ASP A 330 7.55 -11.60 -31.08
N GLY A 331 6.97 -11.21 -32.21
CA GLY A 331 6.41 -9.87 -32.41
C GLY A 331 7.44 -8.74 -32.49
N TRP A 332 8.72 -9.04 -32.68
CA TRP A 332 9.75 -8.02 -32.86
C TRP A 332 9.45 -7.11 -34.06
N GLY A 333 9.67 -5.82 -33.87
CA GLY A 333 9.48 -4.78 -34.87
C GLY A 333 9.94 -3.44 -34.32
N THR A 334 9.86 -2.36 -35.11
CA THR A 334 10.23 -1.02 -34.60
C THR A 334 9.20 -0.47 -33.63
N TRP A 335 7.92 -0.82 -33.80
CA TRP A 335 6.80 -0.29 -33.00
C TRP A 335 6.79 1.24 -32.93
N SER A 336 7.31 1.92 -33.95
CA SER A 336 7.39 3.38 -34.03
C SER A 336 6.60 3.86 -35.23
N ILE A 337 5.68 4.80 -35.02
CA ILE A 337 4.78 5.29 -36.07
C ILE A 337 5.57 6.11 -37.09
N ASN A 338 5.34 5.83 -38.38
CA ASN A 338 5.88 6.63 -39.49
C ASN A 338 4.82 7.59 -40.02
N THR A 339 3.66 7.07 -40.41
CA THR A 339 2.55 7.88 -40.91
C THR A 339 1.23 7.50 -40.24
N LYS A 340 0.38 8.51 -40.06
CA LYS A 340 -0.91 8.40 -39.37
C LYS A 340 -1.94 9.35 -39.97
N THR A 341 -3.21 9.06 -39.78
CA THR A 341 -4.34 9.89 -40.23
C THR A 341 -5.25 10.20 -39.05
N LEU A 342 -5.52 11.49 -38.82
CA LEU A 342 -6.44 11.92 -37.76
C LEU A 342 -7.85 11.42 -38.09
N LEU A 343 -8.49 10.77 -37.12
CA LEU A 343 -9.89 10.37 -37.20
C LEU A 343 -10.80 11.37 -36.47
N GLY A 344 -10.28 12.03 -35.44
CA GLY A 344 -10.97 13.10 -34.73
C GLY A 344 -10.40 13.35 -33.34
N ASN A 345 -10.92 14.39 -32.71
CA ASN A 345 -10.79 14.65 -31.28
C ASN A 345 -12.08 14.20 -30.60
N TYR A 346 -11.96 13.48 -29.49
CA TYR A 346 -13.09 12.90 -28.76
C TYR A 346 -13.01 13.27 -27.29
N PRO A 347 -14.16 13.54 -26.63
CA PRO A 347 -14.17 13.73 -25.18
C PRO A 347 -13.82 12.43 -24.46
N MET A 348 -13.24 12.55 -23.27
CA MET A 348 -13.03 11.40 -22.41
C MET A 348 -14.36 10.77 -22.04
N PRO A 349 -14.50 9.43 -22.13
CA PRO A 349 -15.76 8.78 -21.77
C PRO A 349 -16.06 8.93 -20.28
N ALA A 350 -17.34 9.15 -19.94
CA ALA A 350 -17.76 9.33 -18.55
C ALA A 350 -17.52 8.09 -17.67
N ASN A 351 -17.56 6.88 -18.26
CA ASN A 351 -17.21 5.65 -17.56
C ASN A 351 -15.69 5.38 -17.51
N GLY A 352 -14.88 6.25 -18.13
CA GLY A 352 -13.42 6.13 -18.17
C GLY A 352 -12.88 4.98 -19.02
N LEU A 353 -13.69 4.35 -19.89
CA LEU A 353 -13.26 3.17 -20.65
C LEU A 353 -13.03 3.48 -22.13
N ILE A 354 -11.82 3.18 -22.59
CA ILE A 354 -11.45 3.18 -24.00
C ILE A 354 -11.03 1.75 -24.38
N PHE A 355 -11.77 1.13 -25.30
CA PHE A 355 -11.48 -0.23 -25.75
C PHE A 355 -11.24 -0.26 -27.27
N MET A 356 -10.14 -0.88 -27.69
CA MET A 356 -9.85 -1.09 -29.10
C MET A 356 -9.50 -2.53 -29.42
N GLU A 357 -10.05 -3.02 -30.52
CA GLU A 357 -9.73 -4.35 -31.07
C GLU A 357 -8.49 -4.34 -31.95
N ASP A 358 -7.50 -3.48 -31.68
CA ASP A 358 -6.30 -3.35 -32.49
C ASP A 358 -5.08 -2.93 -31.67
N ASN A 359 -3.89 -2.91 -32.28
CA ASN A 359 -2.71 -2.35 -31.62
C ASN A 359 -2.92 -0.88 -31.32
N ILE A 360 -2.42 -0.43 -30.17
CA ILE A 360 -2.58 0.95 -29.72
C ILE A 360 -1.21 1.57 -29.44
N TRP A 361 -1.04 2.83 -29.83
CA TRP A 361 0.03 3.70 -29.36
C TRP A 361 -0.56 4.75 -28.45
N VAL A 362 0.02 4.97 -27.27
CA VAL A 362 -0.51 5.92 -26.29
C VAL A 362 0.58 6.90 -25.88
N SER A 363 0.22 8.18 -25.80
CA SER A 363 1.06 9.25 -25.25
C SER A 363 0.18 10.39 -24.74
N GLY A 364 0.79 11.36 -24.06
CA GLY A 364 0.14 12.61 -23.68
C GLY A 364 0.00 12.76 -22.18
N ARG A 365 -0.96 13.59 -21.76
CA ARG A 365 -1.15 13.95 -20.36
C ARG A 365 -2.64 14.10 -20.06
N ILE A 366 -3.04 13.69 -18.86
CA ILE A 366 -4.41 13.87 -18.35
C ILE A 366 -4.42 14.87 -17.19
N ASP A 367 -5.58 15.43 -16.88
CA ASP A 367 -5.81 16.31 -15.73
C ASP A 367 -7.21 16.04 -15.14
N GLY A 368 -7.29 15.63 -13.87
CA GLY A 368 -8.55 15.38 -13.17
C GLY A 368 -9.35 14.16 -13.66
N VAL A 369 -8.74 13.26 -14.43
CA VAL A 369 -9.44 12.18 -15.14
C VAL A 369 -8.89 10.79 -14.80
N ARG A 370 -9.79 9.80 -14.76
CA ARG A 370 -9.45 8.38 -14.59
C ARG A 370 -9.83 7.61 -15.85
N VAL A 371 -8.87 6.97 -16.50
CA VAL A 371 -9.07 6.27 -17.78
C VAL A 371 -8.39 4.92 -17.82
N THR A 372 -9.09 3.91 -18.34
CA THR A 372 -8.55 2.59 -18.70
C THR A 372 -8.62 2.43 -20.21
N ILE A 373 -7.45 2.23 -20.81
CA ILE A 373 -7.27 1.95 -22.23
C ILE A 373 -6.93 0.47 -22.38
N ALA A 374 -7.83 -0.29 -22.99
CA ALA A 374 -7.68 -1.71 -23.18
C ALA A 374 -7.56 -2.09 -24.66
N ALA A 375 -6.63 -2.98 -24.97
CA ALA A 375 -6.42 -3.54 -26.30
C ALA A 375 -6.64 -5.05 -26.26
N ALA A 376 -7.71 -5.56 -26.86
CA ALA A 376 -7.98 -7.00 -26.95
C ALA A 376 -8.89 -7.35 -28.14
N ARG A 377 -8.75 -8.56 -28.67
CA ARG A 377 -9.62 -9.10 -29.73
C ARG A 377 -10.36 -10.34 -29.24
N PHE A 378 -11.61 -10.49 -29.67
CA PHE A 378 -12.46 -11.62 -29.35
C PHE A 378 -13.10 -12.25 -30.62
N PRO A 379 -13.17 -13.58 -30.72
CA PRO A 379 -12.64 -14.59 -29.80
C PRO A 379 -11.11 -14.53 -29.70
N ASP A 380 -10.57 -14.90 -28.53
CA ASP A 380 -9.12 -14.84 -28.29
C ASP A 380 -8.36 -15.76 -29.25
N ASN A 381 -7.31 -15.21 -29.87
CA ASN A 381 -6.39 -15.94 -30.74
C ASN A 381 -4.99 -15.36 -30.54
N ALA A 382 -4.07 -16.20 -30.05
CA ALA A 382 -2.70 -15.85 -29.72
C ALA A 382 -1.94 -15.10 -30.83
N VAL A 383 -2.25 -15.38 -32.10
CA VAL A 383 -1.59 -14.76 -33.26
C VAL A 383 -2.04 -13.31 -33.47
N THR A 384 -3.28 -12.98 -33.11
CA THR A 384 -3.89 -11.67 -33.36
C THR A 384 -4.03 -10.81 -32.12
N ARG A 385 -3.57 -11.27 -30.96
CA ARG A 385 -3.64 -10.50 -29.71
C ARG A 385 -2.95 -9.14 -29.90
N PRO A 386 -3.67 -8.02 -29.72
CA PRO A 386 -3.09 -6.71 -29.90
C PRO A 386 -2.16 -6.34 -28.73
N SER A 387 -1.25 -5.41 -29.00
CA SER A 387 -0.33 -4.83 -28.02
C SER A 387 -0.59 -3.34 -27.85
N ILE A 388 -0.22 -2.79 -26.70
CA ILE A 388 -0.15 -1.35 -26.46
C ILE A 388 1.31 -0.93 -26.52
N THR A 389 1.62 0.24 -27.10
CA THR A 389 2.98 0.78 -27.20
C THR A 389 3.03 2.19 -26.64
N VAL A 390 4.05 2.50 -25.83
CA VAL A 390 4.27 3.84 -25.27
C VAL A 390 5.68 4.30 -25.67
N ASN A 391 5.76 5.24 -26.61
CA ASN A 391 7.04 5.75 -27.14
C ASN A 391 7.38 7.15 -26.64
N SER A 392 6.42 7.86 -26.05
CA SER A 392 6.57 9.21 -25.54
C SER A 392 5.90 9.30 -24.18
N ASP A 393 6.18 10.38 -23.46
CA ASP A 393 5.72 10.52 -22.08
C ASP A 393 4.20 10.38 -21.98
N LEU A 394 3.79 9.68 -20.93
CA LEU A 394 2.42 9.50 -20.50
C LEU A 394 2.35 9.98 -19.07
N LEU A 395 1.69 11.12 -18.82
CA LEU A 395 1.87 11.89 -17.59
C LEU A 395 0.56 12.16 -16.86
N TYR A 396 0.66 12.28 -15.54
CA TYR A 396 -0.36 12.92 -14.69
C TYR A 396 -0.05 14.43 -14.54
N THR A 397 -1.05 15.27 -14.27
CA THR A 397 -0.85 16.62 -13.72
C THR A 397 -0.82 16.59 -12.19
N SER A 398 -1.54 15.65 -11.57
CA SER A 398 -1.63 15.46 -10.12
C SER A 398 -1.32 14.01 -9.67
N TYR A 399 -0.63 13.88 -8.54
CA TYR A 399 -0.29 12.58 -7.92
C TYR A 399 -1.14 12.29 -6.67
N THR A 400 -2.31 12.92 -6.55
CA THR A 400 -3.25 12.76 -5.42
C THR A 400 -4.29 11.66 -5.64
N GLY A 401 -4.19 10.90 -6.74
CA GLY A 401 -5.16 9.86 -7.12
C GLY A 401 -6.35 10.35 -7.94
N ASN A 402 -6.41 11.63 -8.31
CA ASN A 402 -7.44 12.11 -9.25
C ASN A 402 -7.13 11.70 -10.69
N ASP A 403 -5.85 11.71 -11.04
CA ASP A 403 -5.36 11.29 -12.35
C ASP A 403 -4.97 9.83 -12.28
N VAL A 404 -5.58 9.00 -13.12
CA VAL A 404 -5.22 7.58 -13.21
C VAL A 404 -5.29 7.13 -14.66
N ILE A 405 -4.20 6.56 -15.17
CA ILE A 405 -4.19 5.86 -16.45
C ILE A 405 -3.95 4.38 -16.20
N SER A 406 -4.72 3.53 -16.86
CA SER A 406 -4.46 2.10 -16.95
C SER A 406 -4.34 1.66 -18.40
N LEU A 407 -3.31 0.88 -18.70
CA LEU A 407 -3.08 0.26 -19.99
C LEU A 407 -3.16 -1.25 -19.82
N ILE A 408 -4.18 -1.87 -20.42
CA ILE A 408 -4.37 -3.33 -20.35
C ILE A 408 -4.29 -3.91 -21.76
N ALA A 409 -3.22 -4.65 -22.04
CA ALA A 409 -2.98 -5.27 -23.32
C ALA A 409 -3.18 -6.79 -23.26
N GLN A 410 -3.88 -7.35 -24.24
CA GLN A 410 -4.04 -8.80 -24.37
C GLN A 410 -2.68 -9.49 -24.63
N LYS A 411 -1.78 -8.87 -25.44
CA LYS A 411 -0.43 -9.40 -25.71
C LYS A 411 0.65 -8.69 -24.89
N ASN A 412 1.22 -7.60 -25.41
CA ASN A 412 2.38 -6.92 -24.81
C ASN A 412 2.07 -5.46 -24.51
N ILE A 413 2.80 -4.90 -23.55
CA ILE A 413 3.03 -3.46 -23.45
C ILE A 413 4.47 -3.20 -23.89
N ASN A 414 4.62 -2.58 -25.05
CA ASN A 414 5.89 -2.38 -25.71
C ASN A 414 6.42 -0.95 -25.50
N ILE A 415 7.74 -0.83 -25.45
CA ILE A 415 8.44 0.39 -25.80
C ILE A 415 9.11 0.17 -27.16
N GLY A 416 8.86 1.06 -28.11
CA GLY A 416 9.38 0.96 -29.48
C GLY A 416 10.87 1.26 -29.60
N LEU A 417 11.38 1.15 -30.82
CA LEU A 417 12.75 1.48 -31.18
C LEU A 417 12.95 2.99 -31.02
N ILE A 418 12.13 3.79 -31.69
CA ILE A 418 12.13 5.24 -31.59
C ILE A 418 11.15 5.62 -30.48
N SER A 419 11.71 5.84 -29.30
CA SER A 419 11.07 6.24 -28.06
C SER A 419 11.86 7.38 -27.42
N SER A 420 11.26 8.13 -26.49
CA SER A 420 11.93 9.19 -25.74
C SER A 420 13.19 8.66 -25.05
N ASP A 421 14.26 9.47 -25.08
CA ASP A 421 15.54 9.15 -24.44
C ASP A 421 15.44 9.11 -22.90
N ILE A 422 14.66 10.04 -22.36
CA ILE A 422 14.15 10.02 -21.00
C ILE A 422 12.64 9.84 -21.15
N LEU A 423 12.13 8.67 -20.76
CA LEU A 423 10.73 8.30 -20.89
C LEU A 423 10.08 8.21 -19.51
N ARG A 424 8.95 8.87 -19.34
CA ARG A 424 8.14 8.72 -18.13
C ARG A 424 6.75 8.18 -18.47
N ILE A 425 6.34 7.15 -17.74
CA ILE A 425 5.04 6.48 -17.89
C ILE A 425 4.36 6.48 -16.53
N ASP A 426 3.42 7.39 -16.33
CA ASP A 426 2.50 7.42 -15.20
C ASP A 426 1.26 6.60 -15.61
N ALA A 427 1.24 5.30 -15.27
CA ALA A 427 0.13 4.38 -15.54
C ALA A 427 0.25 3.05 -14.80
N ALA A 428 -0.89 2.40 -14.57
CA ALA A 428 -0.97 0.97 -14.31
C ALA A 428 -0.81 0.18 -15.62
N LEU A 429 0.29 -0.54 -15.77
CA LEU A 429 0.63 -1.32 -16.97
C LEU A 429 0.32 -2.79 -16.75
N MET A 430 -0.46 -3.41 -17.65
CA MET A 430 -0.82 -4.81 -17.56
C MET A 430 -0.77 -5.53 -18.91
N ALA A 431 0.09 -6.55 -19.01
CA ALA A 431 0.16 -7.46 -20.16
C ALA A 431 -0.39 -8.84 -19.76
N GLN A 432 -1.60 -9.19 -20.22
CA GLN A 432 -2.31 -10.41 -19.82
C GLN A 432 -1.56 -11.68 -20.22
N ASN A 433 -1.06 -11.75 -21.45
CA ASN A 433 -0.43 -12.98 -21.96
C ASN A 433 1.06 -12.84 -22.26
N GLY A 434 1.52 -11.62 -22.54
CA GLY A 434 2.89 -11.32 -22.96
C GLY A 434 3.66 -10.55 -21.91
N ARG A 435 4.51 -9.63 -22.37
CA ARG A 435 5.43 -8.88 -21.50
C ARG A 435 5.13 -7.39 -21.48
N VAL A 436 5.48 -6.75 -20.37
CA VAL A 436 5.80 -5.33 -20.35
C VAL A 436 7.30 -5.18 -20.63
N GLY A 437 7.70 -4.42 -21.64
CA GLY A 437 9.12 -4.27 -21.92
C GLY A 437 9.47 -3.70 -23.28
N ARG A 438 10.77 -3.74 -23.57
CA ARG A 438 11.39 -3.29 -24.82
C ARG A 438 12.01 -4.48 -25.53
N TYR A 439 11.83 -4.55 -26.85
CA TYR A 439 12.55 -5.54 -27.67
C TYR A 439 14.06 -5.29 -27.63
N TYR A 440 14.84 -6.34 -27.90
CA TYR A 440 16.27 -6.23 -28.09
C TYR A 440 16.54 -5.53 -29.41
N TYR A 441 17.23 -4.40 -29.33
CA TYR A 441 17.66 -3.64 -30.50
C TYR A 441 19.17 -3.62 -30.50
N GLN A 442 19.78 -4.43 -31.37
CA GLN A 442 21.23 -4.59 -31.40
C GLN A 442 21.92 -3.25 -31.66
N GLY A 443 22.87 -2.90 -30.78
CA GLY A 443 23.73 -1.74 -30.93
C GLY A 443 24.72 -1.85 -32.10
N PRO A 444 25.47 -0.78 -32.39
CA PRO A 444 26.50 -0.81 -33.42
C PRO A 444 27.59 -1.83 -33.05
N THR A 445 28.19 -2.45 -34.08
CA THR A 445 29.34 -3.35 -33.89
C THR A 445 30.66 -2.59 -34.08
N THR A 446 31.79 -3.25 -33.83
CA THR A 446 33.13 -2.72 -34.14
C THR A 446 33.36 -2.50 -35.65
N SER A 447 32.47 -3.00 -36.52
CA SER A 447 32.53 -2.72 -37.96
C SER A 447 31.97 -1.33 -38.26
N PRO A 448 32.74 -0.43 -38.91
CA PRO A 448 32.38 0.98 -39.10
C PRO A 448 31.12 1.21 -39.95
N ASN A 449 30.72 0.21 -40.74
CA ASN A 449 29.56 0.27 -41.62
C ASN A 449 28.32 -0.48 -41.08
N ARG A 450 28.35 -0.97 -39.83
CA ARG A 450 27.24 -1.70 -39.20
C ARG A 450 26.72 -0.97 -37.97
N THR A 451 25.90 0.04 -38.23
CA THR A 451 25.22 0.84 -37.21
C THR A 451 24.01 0.14 -36.61
N ASN A 452 23.48 -0.92 -37.23
CA ASN A 452 22.36 -1.74 -36.75
C ASN A 452 21.17 -0.85 -36.31
N CYS A 453 20.70 -0.98 -35.06
CA CYS A 453 19.60 -0.19 -34.53
C CYS A 453 20.02 1.17 -33.94
N SER A 454 21.26 1.61 -34.15
CA SER A 454 21.77 2.92 -33.73
C SER A 454 21.04 4.09 -34.43
N PRO A 455 20.88 5.25 -33.78
CA PRO A 455 21.25 5.58 -32.39
C PRO A 455 20.23 5.08 -31.36
N ASN A 456 19.16 4.43 -31.80
CA ASN A 456 17.97 4.18 -31.00
C ASN A 456 18.03 2.93 -30.12
N HIS A 457 19.05 2.08 -30.30
CA HIS A 457 19.31 0.90 -29.46
C HIS A 457 19.44 1.20 -27.96
N ALA A 458 20.01 2.36 -27.60
CA ALA A 458 20.27 2.77 -26.23
C ALA A 458 19.46 4.03 -25.87
N ARG A 459 19.09 4.13 -24.60
CA ARG A 459 18.31 5.23 -24.01
C ARG A 459 18.82 5.54 -22.61
N THR A 460 18.63 6.78 -22.17
CA THR A 460 19.10 7.24 -20.87
C THR A 460 18.28 6.71 -19.70
N GLN A 461 16.97 6.98 -19.66
CA GLN A 461 16.15 6.70 -18.48
C GLN A 461 14.71 6.32 -18.81
N ILE A 462 14.18 5.33 -18.10
CA ILE A 462 12.73 5.08 -18.04
C ILE A 462 12.24 5.14 -16.60
N THR A 463 11.17 5.89 -16.38
CA THR A 463 10.45 5.94 -15.11
C THR A 463 9.05 5.38 -15.33
N SER A 464 8.69 4.34 -14.58
CA SER A 464 7.33 3.80 -14.52
C SER A 464 6.75 4.16 -13.17
N TYR A 465 5.73 5.01 -13.12
CA TYR A 465 5.00 5.38 -11.92
C TYR A 465 3.60 4.74 -11.96
N GLY A 466 3.33 3.79 -11.08
CA GLY A 466 2.11 3.00 -11.09
C GLY A 466 2.34 1.54 -10.73
N MET A 467 1.69 0.64 -11.45
CA MET A 467 1.86 -0.80 -11.34
C MET A 467 2.46 -1.35 -12.63
N LEU A 468 3.30 -2.38 -12.55
CA LEU A 468 3.69 -3.21 -13.69
C LEU A 468 3.25 -4.67 -13.50
N GLY A 469 2.33 -5.15 -14.32
CA GLY A 469 1.91 -6.55 -14.39
C GLY A 469 2.32 -7.20 -15.71
N SER A 470 3.11 -8.27 -15.66
CA SER A 470 3.67 -8.91 -16.84
C SER A 470 3.59 -10.44 -16.76
N ASN A 471 2.83 -11.08 -17.64
CA ASN A 471 2.73 -12.55 -17.64
C ASN A 471 4.05 -13.23 -18.02
N GLN A 472 4.86 -12.57 -18.85
CA GLN A 472 6.19 -13.02 -19.23
C GLN A 472 7.28 -12.16 -18.58
N ARG A 473 8.54 -12.53 -18.82
CA ARG A 473 9.71 -11.78 -18.36
C ARG A 473 9.65 -10.32 -18.82
N TYR A 474 9.61 -9.43 -17.84
CA TYR A 474 9.79 -7.99 -18.04
C TYR A 474 11.23 -7.66 -18.45
N GLY A 475 11.40 -6.60 -19.23
CA GLY A 475 12.73 -6.03 -19.45
C GLY A 475 12.70 -4.75 -20.26
N PHE A 476 13.26 -3.66 -19.72
CA PHE A 476 13.54 -2.42 -20.44
C PHE A 476 15.00 -2.28 -20.89
N ALA A 477 15.88 -3.20 -20.46
CA ALA A 477 17.30 -3.19 -20.77
C ALA A 477 17.87 -4.61 -20.85
N TYR A 478 18.98 -4.73 -21.57
CA TYR A 478 19.76 -5.96 -21.72
C TYR A 478 21.18 -5.74 -21.16
N THR A 479 21.97 -6.80 -21.09
CA THR A 479 23.30 -6.81 -20.46
C THR A 479 24.41 -6.16 -21.30
N ASP A 480 24.13 -5.81 -22.55
CA ASP A 480 25.09 -5.27 -23.53
C ASP A 480 24.93 -3.76 -23.74
N SER A 481 24.41 -3.05 -22.73
CA SER A 481 24.11 -1.61 -22.79
C SER A 481 23.02 -1.20 -23.80
N THR A 482 22.22 -2.14 -24.29
CA THR A 482 21.01 -1.84 -25.07
C THR A 482 19.78 -1.70 -24.15
N GLY A 483 18.82 -0.88 -24.59
CA GLY A 483 17.64 -0.51 -23.80
C GLY A 483 17.87 0.75 -22.96
N TYR A 484 17.21 0.85 -21.82
CA TYR A 484 17.30 2.01 -20.91
C TYR A 484 18.37 1.79 -19.84
N ALA A 485 19.37 2.69 -19.77
CA ALA A 485 20.47 2.57 -18.81
C ALA A 485 20.00 2.66 -17.35
N THR A 486 19.06 3.55 -17.06
CA THR A 486 18.44 3.69 -15.74
C THR A 486 16.95 3.40 -15.79
N ARG A 487 16.45 2.62 -14.82
CA ARG A 487 15.06 2.19 -14.73
C ARG A 487 14.55 2.45 -13.31
N SER A 488 13.66 3.43 -13.15
CA SER A 488 13.00 3.72 -11.88
C SER A 488 11.57 3.18 -11.93
N LEU A 489 11.26 2.18 -11.11
CA LEU A 489 9.90 1.64 -11.01
C LEU A 489 9.32 2.08 -9.66
N ILE A 490 8.34 2.97 -9.70
CA ILE A 490 7.76 3.62 -8.52
C ILE A 490 6.32 3.19 -8.42
N TYR A 491 5.94 2.64 -7.26
CA TYR A 491 4.57 2.29 -6.97
C TYR A 491 3.71 3.53 -6.70
N ASP A 492 2.56 3.62 -7.38
CA ASP A 492 1.54 4.61 -7.06
C ASP A 492 0.61 4.08 -5.95
N THR A 493 0.79 4.62 -4.74
CA THR A 493 0.02 4.23 -3.55
C THR A 493 -1.47 4.50 -3.66
N ASN A 494 -1.89 5.39 -4.56
CA ASN A 494 -3.31 5.70 -4.74
C ASN A 494 -4.05 4.54 -5.43
N LEU A 495 -3.34 3.67 -6.15
CA LEU A 495 -3.96 2.56 -6.88
C LEU A 495 -4.46 1.44 -5.97
N LEU A 496 -3.95 1.32 -4.74
CA LEU A 496 -4.32 0.24 -3.81
C LEU A 496 -5.81 0.24 -3.51
N TYR A 497 -6.34 1.40 -3.15
CA TYR A 497 -7.77 1.55 -2.82
C TYR A 497 -8.51 2.44 -3.79
N GLY A 498 -7.82 3.08 -4.74
CA GLY A 498 -8.40 3.75 -5.89
C GLY A 498 -7.94 3.12 -7.19
N PRO A 499 -8.37 1.89 -7.53
CA PRO A 499 -7.99 1.23 -8.77
C PRO A 499 -8.43 2.01 -10.00
N PRO A 500 -7.72 1.89 -11.13
CA PRO A 500 -8.21 2.39 -12.41
C PRO A 500 -9.61 1.84 -12.74
N PRO A 501 -10.42 2.54 -13.56
CA PRO A 501 -11.74 2.08 -13.96
C PRO A 501 -11.71 0.63 -14.50
N SER A 502 -12.60 -0.24 -14.00
CA SER A 502 -12.68 -1.66 -14.37
C SER A 502 -11.38 -2.48 -14.18
N PHE A 503 -10.44 -2.00 -13.34
CA PHE A 503 -9.26 -2.78 -12.95
C PHE A 503 -9.64 -3.85 -11.91
N PRO A 504 -9.08 -5.08 -11.98
CA PRO A 504 -9.48 -6.14 -11.07
C PRO A 504 -9.07 -5.88 -9.60
N ILE A 505 -9.93 -6.32 -8.69
CA ILE A 505 -9.76 -6.24 -7.23
C ILE A 505 -9.26 -7.59 -6.67
N THR A 506 -8.39 -7.57 -5.66
CA THR A 506 -7.70 -8.79 -5.17
C THR A 506 -8.60 -9.81 -4.48
N THR A 507 -9.72 -9.35 -3.95
CA THR A 507 -10.70 -10.12 -3.20
C THR A 507 -12.04 -9.40 -3.26
N ASP A 508 -13.14 -10.11 -3.05
CA ASP A 508 -14.46 -9.49 -2.86
C ASP A 508 -14.67 -8.98 -1.41
N ALA A 509 -13.65 -9.11 -0.55
CA ALA A 509 -13.75 -8.77 0.87
C ALA A 509 -13.08 -7.43 1.20
N TYR A 510 -13.78 -6.61 1.98
CA TYR A 510 -13.26 -5.39 2.58
C TYR A 510 -12.18 -5.69 3.62
N LYS A 511 -11.07 -4.93 3.59
CA LYS A 511 -10.04 -4.93 4.62
C LYS A 511 -10.06 -3.63 5.41
N ILE A 512 -9.80 -3.72 6.71
CA ILE A 512 -9.64 -2.54 7.57
C ILE A 512 -8.38 -1.79 7.15
N VAL A 513 -8.55 -0.53 6.77
CA VAL A 513 -7.48 0.40 6.40
C VAL A 513 -7.03 1.20 7.63
N SER A 514 -7.98 1.66 8.44
CA SER A 514 -7.70 2.36 9.69
C SER A 514 -8.83 2.12 10.70
N TRP A 515 -8.49 2.17 11.98
CA TRP A 515 -9.41 2.09 13.11
C TRP A 515 -9.07 3.21 14.09
N GLU A 516 -10.06 3.98 14.53
CA GLU A 516 -9.88 5.03 15.52
C GLU A 516 -11.11 5.15 16.44
N GLU A 517 -10.87 5.36 17.72
CA GLU A 517 -11.88 5.79 18.69
C GLU A 517 -11.91 7.32 18.70
N ILE A 518 -13.04 7.92 18.32
CA ILE A 518 -13.17 9.37 18.15
C ILE A 518 -13.93 10.07 19.29
N LYS A 519 -14.58 9.30 20.17
CA LYS A 519 -15.26 9.76 21.39
C LYS A 519 -15.20 8.69 22.48
#